data_AF-A0AAW6UNT4-F1
#
_entry.id   AF-A0AAW6UNT4-F1
#
_cell.length_a   1.000
_cell.length_b   1.000
_cell.length_c   1.000
_cell.angle_alpha   90.00
_cell.angle_beta   90.00
_cell.angle_gamma   90.00
#
_symmetry.space_group_name_H-M   'P 1'
#
loop_
_entity.id
_entity.type
_entity.pdbx_description
1 polymer ?
#
loop_
_entity_poly.entity_id
_entity_poly.type
_entity_poly.pdbx_seq_one_letter_code
_entity_poly.pdbx_strand_id
1 'polypeptide(L)'
;MTPPIEVKPFFEYDELIQRLIDRGMLIKDPLRAQRKLTQVGYYRLSGYWHTSRRFERNGHEIQYFNEFQVNTCFEDIFEFYLFDKRLRIEFTDALERIEIYLRTIIAHEIGRISPLAYLDRKQFSRDAFKADAKIHYDDWLARHNKLIEGSKEESINNHRDKGKPIPIWVAAEVWDFGALSKFYSILSGKNQDLICNRLGLENRRELDNWLINLNGIRNRCAHHARFCNKPNPRTLSIPRKGYFNLLDLNQNQRSKFYGIIAVIWFLLKNIGPSSNWICRVADIIDQKPDIPGFNFRSMGFPEDGFPRRLFPETIQELPIVKKPLPQAEFETRVNALLAFRQEFNLEETLSKEAESVQSLIEQLMEFSYEVDEAIKKT
;
A
#
# COMPACT_ATOMS: atom_id res chain seq x y z
N MET A 1 -10.30 -18.53 44.56
CA MET A 1 -10.53 -17.21 43.91
C MET A 1 -9.24 -16.82 43.22
N THR A 2 -9.26 -16.69 41.89
CA THR A 2 -8.13 -16.11 41.16
C THR A 2 -7.99 -14.65 41.64
N PRO A 3 -6.79 -14.18 42.03
CA PRO A 3 -6.62 -12.79 42.44
C PRO A 3 -7.07 -11.85 41.32
N PRO A 4 -7.66 -10.69 41.66
CA PRO A 4 -8.09 -9.73 40.65
C PRO A 4 -6.88 -9.32 39.81
N ILE A 5 -7.06 -9.33 38.49
CA ILE A 5 -6.02 -8.89 37.56
C ILE A 5 -5.84 -7.39 37.76
N GLU A 6 -4.73 -7.00 38.38
CA GLU A 6 -4.43 -5.59 38.65
C GLU A 6 -4.14 -4.83 37.35
N VAL A 7 -4.60 -3.58 37.31
CA VAL A 7 -4.34 -2.66 36.20
C VAL A 7 -2.85 -2.31 36.19
N LYS A 8 -2.27 -2.16 34.98
CA LYS A 8 -0.87 -1.76 34.85
C LYS A 8 -0.66 -0.38 35.48
N PRO A 9 0.33 -0.22 36.39
CA PRO A 9 0.59 1.08 36.99
C PRO A 9 1.07 2.09 35.94
N PHE A 10 0.79 3.36 36.21
CA PHE A 10 1.32 4.49 35.46
C PHE A 10 2.82 4.64 35.76
N PHE A 11 3.58 5.07 34.75
CA PHE A 11 5.00 5.37 34.86
C PHE A 11 5.30 6.63 34.07
N GLU A 12 6.16 7.48 34.62
CA GLU A 12 6.74 8.62 33.92
C GLU A 12 7.72 8.18 32.83
N TYR A 13 8.06 9.08 31.90
CA TYR A 13 8.84 8.70 30.73
C TYR A 13 10.25 8.20 31.04
N ASP A 14 10.90 8.76 32.05
CA ASP A 14 12.20 8.32 32.57
C ASP A 14 12.10 6.94 33.22
N GLU A 15 11.06 6.68 34.03
CA GLU A 15 10.79 5.36 34.61
C GLU A 15 10.54 4.30 33.52
N LEU A 16 9.84 4.67 32.44
CA LEU A 16 9.64 3.78 31.30
C LEU A 16 10.96 3.44 30.59
N ILE A 17 11.88 4.40 30.47
CA ILE A 17 13.22 4.17 29.91
C ILE A 17 14.02 3.24 30.82
N GLN A 18 14.07 3.53 32.12
CA GLN A 18 14.78 2.70 33.09
C GLN A 18 14.26 1.26 33.06
N ARG A 19 12.94 1.09 33.00
CA ARG A 19 12.31 -0.23 32.90
C ARG A 19 12.71 -1.00 31.63
N LEU A 20 12.91 -0.33 30.51
CA LEU A 20 13.40 -0.98 29.29
C LEU A 20 14.84 -1.47 29.48
N ILE A 21 15.69 -0.64 30.11
CA ILE A 21 17.09 -0.97 30.44
C ILE A 21 17.14 -2.15 31.42
N ASP A 22 16.37 -2.12 32.51
CA ASP A 22 16.32 -3.17 33.53
C ASP A 22 15.89 -4.53 32.95
N ARG A 23 15.09 -4.50 31.88
CA ARG A 23 14.66 -5.69 31.13
C ARG A 23 15.69 -6.18 30.12
N GLY A 24 16.84 -5.51 29.99
CA GLY A 24 17.92 -5.88 29.08
C GLY A 24 17.84 -5.26 27.68
N MET A 25 17.07 -4.18 27.48
CA MET A 25 17.12 -3.42 26.22
C MET A 25 18.32 -2.47 26.24
N LEU A 26 19.14 -2.54 25.19
CA LEU A 26 20.22 -1.58 24.96
C LEU A 26 19.63 -0.27 24.44
N ILE A 27 20.03 0.85 25.04
CA ILE A 27 19.61 2.19 24.63
C ILE A 27 20.86 3.06 24.51
N LYS A 28 21.21 3.48 23.29
CA LYS A 28 22.44 4.26 23.05
C LYS A 28 22.28 5.71 23.49
N ASP A 29 21.10 6.29 23.25
CA ASP A 29 20.76 7.66 23.65
C ASP A 29 19.42 7.67 24.42
N PRO A 30 19.46 7.59 25.76
CA PRO A 30 18.25 7.60 26.60
C PRO A 30 17.36 8.83 26.40
N LEU A 31 17.94 10.01 26.17
CA LEU A 31 17.18 11.25 25.95
C LEU A 31 16.47 11.23 24.60
N ARG A 32 17.11 10.69 23.55
CA ARG A 32 16.43 10.44 22.26
C ARG A 32 15.33 9.40 22.41
N ALA A 33 15.59 8.31 23.11
CA ALA A 33 14.59 7.26 23.32
C ALA A 33 13.35 7.80 24.06
N GLN A 34 13.55 8.59 25.12
CA GLN A 34 12.48 9.25 25.86
C GLN A 34 11.64 10.16 24.93
N ARG A 35 12.29 11.02 24.14
CA ARG A 35 11.61 11.86 23.13
C ARG A 35 10.77 11.04 22.16
N LYS A 36 11.26 9.87 21.71
CA LYS A 36 10.50 8.97 20.82
C LYS A 36 9.34 8.29 21.53
N LEU A 37 9.48 7.90 22.80
CA LEU A 37 8.37 7.39 23.61
C LEU A 37 7.27 8.44 23.78
N THR A 38 7.62 9.71 24.01
CA THR A 38 6.66 10.82 24.09
C THR A 38 5.93 11.04 22.77
N GLN A 39 6.63 10.94 21.63
CA GLN A 39 6.04 11.18 20.30
C GLN A 39 5.13 10.03 19.82
N VAL A 40 5.54 8.78 20.03
CA VAL A 40 4.85 7.61 19.45
C VAL A 40 3.96 6.88 20.46
N GLY A 41 4.33 6.93 21.74
CA GLY A 41 3.69 6.24 22.84
C GLY A 41 4.30 4.87 23.13
N TYR A 42 4.56 4.60 24.42
CA TYR A 42 5.15 3.34 24.89
C TYR A 42 4.35 2.10 24.48
N TYR A 43 3.03 2.13 24.64
CA TYR A 43 2.20 0.97 24.30
C TYR A 43 2.24 0.64 22.80
N ARG A 44 2.26 1.66 21.94
CA ARG A 44 2.38 1.49 20.48
C ARG A 44 3.73 0.86 20.12
N LEU A 45 4.83 1.43 20.61
CA LEU A 45 6.17 0.88 20.35
C LEU A 45 6.34 -0.52 20.98
N SER A 46 5.60 -0.84 22.05
CA SER A 46 5.63 -2.18 22.65
C SER A 46 5.16 -3.31 21.77
N GLY A 47 4.35 -3.01 20.75
CA GLY A 47 4.03 -3.97 19.71
C GLY A 47 5.23 -4.35 18.82
N TYR A 48 6.24 -3.49 18.70
CA TYR A 48 7.38 -3.67 17.81
C TYR A 48 8.55 -4.42 18.47
N TRP A 49 8.75 -4.30 19.79
CA TRP A 49 9.71 -5.12 20.54
C TRP A 49 9.12 -6.39 21.16
N HIS A 50 7.83 -6.68 20.94
CA HIS A 50 7.18 -7.86 21.54
C HIS A 50 7.87 -9.16 21.15
N THR A 51 8.24 -9.32 19.88
CA THR A 51 8.94 -10.51 19.39
C THR A 51 10.40 -10.59 19.83
N SER A 52 10.99 -9.47 20.27
CA SER A 52 12.36 -9.39 20.79
C SER A 52 12.45 -9.73 22.28
N ARG A 53 11.33 -10.02 22.93
CA ARG A 53 11.32 -10.55 24.30
C ARG A 53 11.86 -11.97 24.33
N ARG A 54 12.47 -12.36 25.45
CA ARG A 54 12.80 -13.76 25.71
C ARG A 54 11.52 -14.58 25.69
N PHE A 55 11.62 -15.77 25.12
CA PHE A 55 10.52 -16.71 25.08
C PHE A 55 11.04 -18.14 25.23
N GLU A 56 10.17 -19.00 25.74
CA GLU A 56 10.37 -20.44 25.77
C GLU A 56 9.29 -21.10 24.93
N ARG A 57 9.67 -22.15 24.21
CA ARG A 57 8.75 -22.90 23.35
C ARG A 57 8.49 -24.28 23.95
N ASN A 58 7.25 -24.50 24.33
CA ASN A 58 6.77 -25.77 24.86
C ASN A 58 5.83 -26.40 23.83
N GLY A 59 6.39 -27.22 22.93
CA GLY A 59 5.66 -27.78 21.79
C GLY A 59 5.18 -26.70 20.81
N HIS A 60 3.86 -26.50 20.76
CA HIS A 60 3.21 -25.48 19.90
C HIS A 60 2.97 -24.16 20.63
N GLU A 61 3.14 -24.12 21.95
CA GLU A 61 2.93 -22.92 22.75
C GLU A 61 4.24 -22.13 22.91
N ILE A 62 4.12 -20.80 22.90
CA ILE A 62 5.22 -19.87 23.11
C ILE A 62 4.87 -19.02 24.33
N GLN A 63 5.68 -19.12 25.37
CA GLN A 63 5.58 -18.28 26.56
C GLN A 63 6.58 -17.14 26.46
N TYR A 64 6.10 -15.90 26.51
CA TYR A 64 6.94 -14.70 26.50
C TYR A 64 7.21 -14.20 27.92
N PHE A 65 8.44 -13.81 28.17
CA PHE A 65 8.87 -13.18 29.40
C PHE A 65 8.96 -11.65 29.24
N ASN A 66 9.27 -10.92 30.32
CA ASN A 66 9.36 -9.46 30.26
C ASN A 66 10.75 -8.98 29.80
N GLU A 67 11.76 -9.81 29.99
CA GLU A 67 13.15 -9.59 29.63
C GLU A 67 13.33 -9.67 28.11
N PHE A 68 14.28 -8.91 27.59
CA PHE A 68 14.64 -8.88 26.19
C PHE A 68 15.69 -9.93 25.84
N GLN A 69 15.66 -10.39 24.60
CA GLN A 69 16.74 -11.20 24.04
C GLN A 69 18.02 -10.35 23.96
N VAL A 70 19.17 -11.02 24.02
CA VAL A 70 20.49 -10.37 23.91
C VAL A 70 20.55 -9.56 22.60
N ASN A 71 21.23 -8.42 22.64
CA ASN A 71 21.38 -7.47 21.53
C ASN A 71 20.07 -6.80 21.07
N THR A 72 19.01 -6.80 21.88
CA THR A 72 17.81 -5.99 21.58
C THR A 72 18.10 -4.52 21.84
N CYS A 73 18.08 -3.70 20.80
CA CYS A 73 18.44 -2.28 20.82
C CYS A 73 17.22 -1.40 20.53
N PHE A 74 17.00 -0.34 21.31
CA PHE A 74 15.85 0.56 21.13
C PHE A 74 15.85 1.23 19.76
N GLU A 75 17.01 1.66 19.28
CA GLU A 75 17.16 2.33 17.99
C GLU A 75 16.69 1.43 16.83
N ASP A 76 17.05 0.14 16.84
CA ASP A 76 16.65 -0.80 15.79
C ASP A 76 15.15 -1.12 15.84
N ILE A 77 14.56 -1.14 17.04
CA ILE A 77 13.10 -1.26 17.18
C ILE A 77 12.39 -0.01 16.64
N PHE A 78 12.95 1.18 16.88
CA PHE A 78 12.39 2.41 16.33
C PHE A 78 12.51 2.45 14.80
N GLU A 79 13.63 1.98 14.25
CA GLU A 79 13.78 1.80 12.80
C GLU A 79 12.77 0.77 12.25
N PHE A 80 12.46 -0.30 13.00
CA PHE A 80 11.40 -1.23 12.63
C PHE A 80 10.03 -0.54 12.57
N TYR A 81 9.72 0.33 13.54
CA TYR A 81 8.50 1.15 13.50
C TYR A 81 8.43 2.03 12.24
N LEU A 82 9.54 2.66 11.84
CA LEU A 82 9.62 3.49 10.65
C LEU A 82 9.52 2.66 9.35
N PHE A 83 10.18 1.51 9.29
CA PHE A 83 10.05 0.54 8.20
C PHE A 83 8.60 0.12 7.99
N ASP A 84 7.90 -0.28 9.06
CA ASP A 84 6.49 -0.71 9.00
C ASP A 84 5.57 0.48 8.60
N LYS A 85 5.94 1.72 8.98
CA LYS A 85 5.27 2.93 8.51
C LYS A 85 5.44 3.14 7.00
N ARG A 86 6.64 2.98 6.45
CA ARG A 86 6.88 3.08 5.00
C ARG A 86 6.06 2.04 4.23
N LEU A 87 6.03 0.79 4.72
CA LEU A 87 5.19 -0.25 4.13
C LEU A 87 3.69 0.11 4.16
N ARG A 88 3.17 0.67 5.26
CA ARG A 88 1.75 1.10 5.32
C ARG A 88 1.42 2.14 4.27
N ILE A 89 2.34 3.07 3.97
CA ILE A 89 2.13 4.10 2.95
C ILE A 89 2.00 3.45 1.57
N GLU A 90 2.95 2.58 1.20
CA GLU A 90 2.91 1.86 -0.08
C GLU A 90 1.65 0.99 -0.22
N PHE A 91 1.24 0.31 0.84
CA PHE A 91 0.02 -0.49 0.79
C PHE A 91 -1.24 0.37 0.73
N THR A 92 -1.24 1.55 1.34
CA THR A 92 -2.37 2.49 1.22
C THR A 92 -2.53 2.94 -0.24
N ASP A 93 -1.44 3.33 -0.91
CA ASP A 93 -1.45 3.68 -2.35
C ASP A 93 -2.01 2.55 -3.22
N ALA A 94 -1.55 1.30 -3.00
CA ALA A 94 -2.06 0.16 -3.74
C ALA A 94 -3.54 -0.16 -3.46
N LEU A 95 -3.93 -0.17 -2.18
CA LEU A 95 -5.27 -0.54 -1.75
C LEU A 95 -6.31 0.49 -2.19
N GLU A 96 -5.95 1.78 -2.21
CA GLU A 96 -6.79 2.84 -2.75
C GLU A 96 -7.13 2.57 -4.22
N ARG A 97 -6.11 2.33 -5.07
CA ARG A 97 -6.31 2.01 -6.50
C ARG A 97 -7.20 0.78 -6.70
N ILE A 98 -6.97 -0.28 -5.91
CA ILE A 98 -7.78 -1.49 -5.94
C ILE A 98 -9.22 -1.21 -5.52
N GLU A 99 -9.42 -0.45 -4.44
CA GLU A 99 -10.75 -0.10 -3.92
C GLU A 99 -11.56 0.70 -4.95
N ILE A 100 -10.95 1.72 -5.55
CA ILE A 100 -11.59 2.54 -6.62
C ILE A 100 -11.96 1.69 -7.83
N TYR A 101 -11.03 0.84 -8.30
CA TYR A 101 -11.29 -0.04 -9.44
C TYR A 101 -12.44 -1.01 -9.14
N LEU A 102 -12.42 -1.66 -7.97
CA LEU A 102 -13.48 -2.57 -7.54
C LEU A 102 -14.84 -1.87 -7.47
N ARG A 103 -14.89 -0.67 -6.90
CA ARG A 103 -16.12 0.15 -6.85
C ARG A 103 -16.65 0.40 -8.25
N THR A 104 -15.77 0.81 -9.16
CA THR A 104 -16.10 1.11 -10.56
C THR A 104 -16.67 -0.11 -11.28
N ILE A 105 -15.97 -1.25 -11.26
CA ILE A 105 -16.42 -2.45 -11.99
C ILE A 105 -17.71 -3.02 -11.38
N ILE A 106 -17.85 -2.99 -10.05
CA ILE A 106 -19.06 -3.48 -9.38
C ILE A 106 -20.25 -2.60 -9.75
N ALA A 107 -20.11 -1.27 -9.64
CA ALA A 107 -21.14 -0.33 -10.02
C ALA A 107 -21.54 -0.50 -11.49
N HIS A 108 -20.56 -0.68 -12.38
CA HIS A 108 -20.77 -0.84 -13.81
C HIS A 108 -21.50 -2.15 -14.16
N GLU A 109 -21.03 -3.30 -13.65
CA GLU A 109 -21.60 -4.60 -13.98
C GLU A 109 -23.03 -4.76 -13.41
N ILE A 110 -23.28 -4.27 -12.19
CA ILE A 110 -24.63 -4.31 -11.61
C ILE A 110 -25.53 -3.23 -12.21
N GLY A 111 -25.01 -2.03 -12.48
CA GLY A 111 -25.75 -0.92 -13.07
C GLY A 111 -26.23 -1.19 -14.50
N ARG A 112 -25.52 -2.05 -15.25
CA ARG A 112 -25.97 -2.54 -16.57
C ARG A 112 -27.33 -3.25 -16.53
N ILE A 113 -27.69 -3.85 -15.40
CA ILE A 113 -28.97 -4.55 -15.22
C ILE A 113 -30.09 -3.52 -15.04
N SER A 114 -29.87 -2.56 -14.15
CA SER A 114 -30.75 -1.42 -13.87
C SER A 114 -30.02 -0.46 -12.94
N PRO A 115 -30.29 0.86 -13.00
CA PRO A 115 -29.69 1.84 -12.09
C PRO A 115 -29.89 1.50 -10.59
N LEU A 116 -31.00 0.83 -10.25
CA LEU A 116 -31.36 0.43 -8.88
C LEU A 116 -31.19 -1.07 -8.60
N ALA A 117 -30.44 -1.80 -9.44
CA ALA A 117 -30.27 -3.24 -9.31
C ALA A 117 -29.67 -3.68 -7.95
N TYR A 118 -28.92 -2.80 -7.27
CA TYR A 118 -28.41 -3.05 -5.92
C TYR A 118 -29.49 -3.08 -4.82
N LEU A 119 -30.73 -2.70 -5.13
CA LEU A 119 -31.88 -2.80 -4.24
C LEU A 119 -32.84 -3.92 -4.65
N ASP A 120 -32.63 -4.55 -5.82
CA ASP A 120 -33.45 -5.64 -6.30
C ASP A 120 -32.97 -6.97 -5.70
N ARG A 121 -33.80 -7.55 -4.83
CA ARG A 121 -33.53 -8.83 -4.14
C ARG A 121 -33.18 -9.97 -5.11
N LYS A 122 -33.61 -9.93 -6.37
CA LYS A 122 -33.27 -10.95 -7.38
C LYS A 122 -31.80 -10.97 -7.76
N GLN A 123 -31.05 -9.90 -7.48
CA GLN A 123 -29.63 -9.77 -7.82
C GLN A 123 -28.69 -10.40 -6.79
N PHE A 124 -29.24 -10.91 -5.68
CA PHE A 124 -28.51 -11.45 -4.54
C PHE A 124 -28.66 -12.97 -4.44
N SER A 125 -27.72 -13.61 -3.75
CA SER A 125 -27.82 -15.03 -3.42
C SER A 125 -29.00 -15.27 -2.47
N ARG A 126 -29.70 -16.40 -2.66
CA ARG A 126 -30.75 -16.84 -1.73
C ARG A 126 -30.22 -17.02 -0.31
N ASP A 127 -28.95 -17.37 -0.16
CA ASP A 127 -28.30 -17.56 1.14
C ASP A 127 -28.19 -16.26 1.95
N ALA A 128 -28.21 -15.09 1.29
CA ALA A 128 -28.13 -13.78 1.96
C ALA A 128 -29.41 -13.40 2.72
N PHE A 129 -30.50 -14.16 2.54
CA PHE A 129 -31.80 -13.92 3.19
C PHE A 129 -32.15 -15.00 4.23
N LYS A 130 -31.23 -15.92 4.54
CA LYS A 130 -31.42 -16.92 5.58
C LYS A 130 -31.15 -16.33 6.95
N ALA A 131 -31.87 -16.77 7.97
CA ALA A 131 -31.70 -16.30 9.34
C ALA A 131 -30.28 -16.54 9.90
N ASP A 132 -29.60 -17.58 9.44
CA ASP A 132 -28.23 -17.95 9.82
C ASP A 132 -27.18 -17.44 8.82
N ALA A 133 -27.54 -16.52 7.91
CA ALA A 133 -26.62 -15.96 6.94
C ALA A 133 -25.45 -15.26 7.64
N LYS A 134 -24.22 -15.59 7.20
CA LYS A 134 -23.00 -14.93 7.70
C LYS A 134 -22.99 -13.42 7.44
N ILE A 135 -23.61 -13.01 6.34
CA ILE A 135 -23.85 -11.61 5.98
C ILE A 135 -25.29 -11.55 5.47
N HIS A 136 -26.18 -10.97 6.26
CA HIS A 136 -27.58 -10.82 5.88
C HIS A 136 -27.77 -9.60 4.96
N TYR A 137 -28.66 -9.69 3.97
CA TYR A 137 -28.97 -8.60 3.05
C TYR A 137 -29.48 -7.36 3.80
N ASP A 138 -30.41 -7.53 4.74
CA ASP A 138 -31.00 -6.39 5.45
C ASP A 138 -29.97 -5.69 6.35
N ASP A 139 -28.98 -6.39 6.90
CA ASP A 139 -27.87 -5.77 7.65
C ASP A 139 -26.96 -4.94 6.73
N TRP A 140 -26.69 -5.45 5.52
CA TRP A 140 -25.95 -4.72 4.51
C TRP A 140 -26.74 -3.48 4.06
N LEU A 141 -28.04 -3.62 3.80
CA LEU A 141 -28.91 -2.52 3.39
C LEU A 141 -29.01 -1.44 4.47
N ALA A 142 -29.14 -1.83 5.75
CA ALA A 142 -29.14 -0.89 6.87
C ALA A 142 -27.81 -0.12 6.98
N ARG A 143 -26.66 -0.80 6.76
CA ARG A 143 -25.35 -0.12 6.68
C ARG A 143 -25.28 0.82 5.48
N HIS A 144 -25.75 0.38 4.31
CA HIS A 144 -25.80 1.19 3.10
C HIS A 144 -26.59 2.48 3.34
N ASN A 145 -27.80 2.39 3.91
CA ASN A 145 -28.64 3.55 4.20
C ASN A 145 -27.95 4.52 5.17
N LYS A 146 -27.29 4.02 6.22
CA LYS A 146 -26.50 4.86 7.13
C LYS A 146 -25.35 5.60 6.43
N LEU A 147 -24.68 4.96 5.47
CA LEU A 147 -23.62 5.60 4.69
C LEU A 147 -24.18 6.70 3.77
N ILE A 148 -25.35 6.49 3.17
CA ILE A 148 -26.04 7.49 2.36
C ILE A 148 -26.50 8.68 3.23
N GLU A 149 -27.14 8.40 4.37
CA GLU A 149 -27.62 9.42 5.31
C GLU A 149 -26.48 10.26 5.89
N GLY A 150 -25.37 9.63 6.25
CA GLY A 150 -24.19 10.30 6.80
C GLY A 150 -23.30 10.98 5.75
N SER A 151 -23.55 10.78 4.46
CA SER A 151 -22.73 11.36 3.39
C SER A 151 -22.95 12.87 3.27
N LYS A 152 -21.85 13.58 3.02
CA LYS A 152 -21.83 15.02 2.73
C LYS A 152 -21.54 15.32 1.26
N GLU A 153 -21.40 14.28 0.43
CA GLU A 153 -21.13 14.43 -1.00
C GLU A 153 -22.28 15.14 -1.71
N GLU A 154 -21.93 16.14 -2.53
CA GLU A 154 -22.92 16.98 -3.22
C GLU A 154 -23.84 16.15 -4.13
N SER A 155 -23.29 15.17 -4.83
CA SER A 155 -24.03 14.26 -5.71
C SER A 155 -25.10 13.48 -4.95
N ILE A 156 -24.83 13.07 -3.70
CA ILE A 156 -25.75 12.33 -2.83
C ILE A 156 -26.81 13.26 -2.26
N ASN A 157 -26.39 14.42 -1.73
CA ASN A 157 -27.30 15.43 -1.19
C ASN A 157 -28.32 15.87 -2.26
N ASN A 158 -27.86 16.13 -3.48
CA ASN A 158 -28.72 16.51 -4.60
C ASN A 158 -29.79 15.45 -4.94
N HIS A 159 -29.51 14.15 -4.77
CA HIS A 159 -30.52 13.12 -4.95
C HIS A 159 -31.48 13.06 -3.76
N ARG A 160 -30.95 13.03 -2.53
CA ARG A 160 -31.75 12.93 -1.30
C ARG A 160 -32.71 14.11 -1.15
N ASP A 161 -32.20 15.32 -1.26
CA ASP A 161 -32.94 16.55 -1.01
C ASP A 161 -34.03 16.78 -2.07
N LYS A 162 -33.84 16.22 -3.28
CA LYS A 162 -34.82 16.24 -4.39
C LYS A 162 -35.69 14.98 -4.46
N GLY A 163 -35.57 14.05 -3.52
CA GLY A 163 -36.30 12.78 -3.52
C GLY A 163 -36.05 11.90 -4.74
N LYS A 164 -34.90 12.04 -5.40
CA LYS A 164 -34.54 11.25 -6.59
C LYS A 164 -33.95 9.90 -6.20
N PRO A 165 -34.27 8.82 -6.93
CA PRO A 165 -33.62 7.53 -6.72
C PRO A 165 -32.10 7.64 -6.98
N ILE A 166 -31.30 7.06 -6.09
CA ILE A 166 -29.83 7.10 -6.19
C ILE A 166 -29.35 5.91 -7.03
N PRO A 167 -28.80 6.10 -8.23
CA PRO A 167 -28.29 5.01 -9.04
C PRO A 167 -27.01 4.42 -8.45
N ILE A 168 -26.70 3.16 -8.75
CA ILE A 168 -25.59 2.43 -8.12
C ILE A 168 -24.24 3.10 -8.27
N TRP A 169 -23.93 3.74 -9.41
CA TRP A 169 -22.66 4.43 -9.63
C TRP A 169 -22.51 5.71 -8.79
N VAL A 170 -23.62 6.26 -8.27
CA VAL A 170 -23.59 7.35 -7.28
C VAL A 170 -23.55 6.75 -5.88
N ALA A 171 -24.38 5.75 -5.60
CA ALA A 171 -24.44 5.07 -4.31
C ALA A 171 -23.11 4.40 -3.92
N ALA A 172 -22.35 3.88 -4.88
CA ALA A 172 -21.10 3.18 -4.64
C ALA A 172 -20.00 4.11 -4.11
N GLU A 173 -20.05 5.41 -4.43
CA GLU A 173 -19.05 6.39 -3.99
C GLU A 173 -19.02 6.60 -2.48
N VAL A 174 -20.13 6.35 -1.79
CA VAL A 174 -20.17 6.43 -0.31
C VAL A 174 -19.75 5.14 0.38
N TRP A 175 -19.50 4.06 -0.37
CA TRP A 175 -19.13 2.78 0.22
C TRP A 175 -17.65 2.79 0.63
N ASP A 176 -17.41 2.48 1.90
CA ASP A 176 -16.10 2.02 2.33
C ASP A 176 -15.80 0.61 1.81
N PHE A 177 -14.53 0.23 1.80
CA PHE A 177 -14.09 -1.12 1.41
C PHE A 177 -14.93 -2.22 2.11
N GLY A 178 -15.28 -2.04 3.38
CA GLY A 178 -16.10 -2.99 4.13
C GLY A 178 -17.49 -3.21 3.55
N ALA A 179 -18.20 -2.14 3.19
CA ALA A 179 -19.51 -2.20 2.55
C ALA A 179 -19.41 -2.82 1.15
N LEU A 180 -18.39 -2.44 0.36
CA LEU A 180 -18.13 -2.99 -0.97
C LEU A 180 -17.82 -4.50 -0.93
N SER A 181 -16.96 -4.93 0.00
CA SER A 181 -16.61 -6.34 0.20
C SER A 181 -17.84 -7.16 0.58
N LYS A 182 -18.66 -6.67 1.52
CA LYS A 182 -19.89 -7.36 1.94
C LYS A 182 -20.91 -7.43 0.81
N PHE A 183 -21.07 -6.33 0.05
CA PHE A 183 -21.96 -6.29 -1.11
C PHE A 183 -21.59 -7.39 -2.12
N TYR A 184 -20.31 -7.46 -2.50
CA TYR A 184 -19.83 -8.53 -3.38
C TYR A 184 -20.17 -9.92 -2.82
N SER A 185 -19.92 -10.18 -1.53
CA SER A 185 -20.18 -11.49 -0.91
C SER A 185 -21.63 -11.96 -0.99
N ILE A 186 -22.60 -11.05 -1.00
CA ILE A 186 -24.04 -11.37 -1.01
C ILE A 186 -24.67 -11.38 -2.40
N LEU A 187 -23.96 -10.90 -3.42
CA LEU A 187 -24.43 -10.94 -4.81
C LEU A 187 -24.75 -12.38 -5.26
N SER A 188 -25.63 -12.49 -6.25
CA SER A 188 -25.89 -13.77 -6.91
C SER A 188 -24.60 -14.31 -7.54
N GLY A 189 -24.49 -15.64 -7.67
CA GLY A 189 -23.31 -16.27 -8.27
C GLY A 189 -23.01 -15.73 -9.67
N LYS A 190 -24.04 -15.50 -10.50
CA LYS A 190 -23.91 -14.88 -11.82
C LYS A 190 -23.22 -13.51 -11.76
N ASN A 191 -23.67 -12.65 -10.83
CA ASN A 191 -23.12 -11.30 -10.69
C ASN A 191 -21.70 -11.33 -10.12
N GLN A 192 -21.40 -12.23 -9.18
CA GLN A 192 -20.04 -12.45 -8.69
C GLN A 192 -19.10 -12.91 -9.80
N ASP A 193 -19.54 -13.85 -10.65
CA ASP A 193 -18.74 -14.38 -11.75
C ASP A 193 -18.41 -13.27 -12.78
N LEU A 194 -19.35 -12.37 -13.09
CA LEU A 194 -19.09 -11.20 -13.95
C LEU A 194 -17.96 -10.32 -13.40
N ILE A 195 -17.99 -10.01 -12.10
CA ILE A 195 -16.98 -9.18 -11.44
C ILE A 195 -15.64 -9.90 -11.35
N CYS A 196 -15.64 -11.19 -11.03
CA CYS A 196 -14.44 -12.03 -10.99
C CYS A 196 -13.69 -12.04 -12.32
N ASN A 197 -14.41 -12.20 -13.42
CA ASN A 197 -13.83 -12.26 -14.75
C ASN A 197 -13.12 -10.94 -15.12
N ARG A 198 -13.61 -9.78 -14.65
CA ARG A 198 -12.97 -8.47 -14.85
C ARG A 198 -11.61 -8.33 -14.15
N LEU A 199 -11.30 -9.23 -13.22
CA LEU A 199 -10.04 -9.28 -12.46
C LEU A 199 -9.15 -10.47 -12.89
N GLY A 200 -9.54 -11.19 -13.95
CA GLY A 200 -8.81 -12.38 -14.40
C GLY A 200 -8.95 -13.59 -13.47
N LEU A 201 -10.02 -13.64 -12.66
CA LEU A 201 -10.29 -14.73 -11.72
C LEU A 201 -11.46 -15.58 -12.20
N GLU A 202 -11.34 -16.89 -12.04
CA GLU A 202 -12.40 -17.86 -12.41
C GLU A 202 -13.20 -18.35 -11.19
N ASN A 203 -12.71 -18.08 -9.97
CA ASN A 203 -13.31 -18.61 -8.76
C ASN A 203 -13.73 -17.47 -7.82
N ARG A 204 -15.05 -17.27 -7.71
CA ARG A 204 -15.66 -16.28 -6.82
C ARG A 204 -15.26 -16.38 -5.35
N ARG A 205 -14.89 -17.58 -4.87
CA ARG A 205 -14.43 -17.78 -3.48
C ARG A 205 -13.03 -17.20 -3.25
N GLU A 206 -12.19 -17.16 -4.29
CA GLU A 206 -10.87 -16.53 -4.21
C GLU A 206 -11.03 -15.02 -4.06
N LEU A 207 -11.86 -14.39 -4.89
CA LEU A 207 -12.13 -12.96 -4.77
C LEU A 207 -12.79 -12.60 -3.43
N ASP A 208 -13.78 -13.37 -2.96
CA ASP A 208 -14.38 -13.15 -1.64
C ASP A 208 -13.34 -13.19 -0.51
N ASN A 209 -12.47 -14.22 -0.55
CA ASN A 209 -11.36 -14.34 0.40
C ASN A 209 -10.39 -13.15 0.31
N TRP A 210 -10.06 -12.69 -0.91
CA TRP A 210 -9.15 -11.57 -1.12
C TRP A 210 -9.75 -10.26 -0.63
N LEU A 211 -11.00 -9.95 -0.94
CA LEU A 211 -11.66 -8.72 -0.49
C LEU A 211 -11.70 -8.61 1.04
N ILE A 212 -11.92 -9.72 1.74
CA ILE A 212 -11.91 -9.78 3.20
C ILE A 212 -10.49 -9.52 3.75
N ASN A 213 -9.48 -10.09 3.11
CA ASN A 213 -8.09 -9.83 3.47
C ASN A 213 -7.68 -8.38 3.20
N LEU A 214 -7.95 -7.87 2.00
CA LEU A 214 -7.64 -6.50 1.58
C LEU A 214 -8.32 -5.47 2.49
N ASN A 215 -9.61 -5.65 2.82
CA ASN A 215 -10.30 -4.79 3.79
C ASN A 215 -9.63 -4.81 5.17
N GLY A 216 -9.25 -5.99 5.67
CA GLY A 216 -8.54 -6.09 6.95
C GLY A 216 -7.16 -5.44 6.94
N ILE A 217 -6.43 -5.53 5.83
CA ILE A 217 -5.12 -4.90 5.62
C ILE A 217 -5.27 -3.38 5.47
N ARG A 218 -6.27 -2.90 4.73
CA ARG A 218 -6.62 -1.48 4.61
C ARG A 218 -6.94 -0.89 5.98
N ASN A 219 -7.75 -1.58 6.79
CA ASN A 219 -8.07 -1.14 8.15
C ASN A 219 -6.83 -1.09 9.06
N ARG A 220 -5.89 -2.05 8.94
CA ARG A 220 -4.61 -1.97 9.67
C ARG A 220 -3.81 -0.73 9.28
N CYS A 221 -3.76 -0.40 7.99
CA CYS A 221 -3.05 0.78 7.49
C CYS A 221 -3.70 2.07 8.02
N ALA A 222 -5.02 2.20 7.88
CA ALA A 222 -5.80 3.35 8.32
C ALA A 222 -5.76 3.58 9.84
N HIS A 223 -5.75 2.50 10.64
CA HIS A 223 -5.63 2.60 12.10
C HIS A 223 -4.18 2.66 12.60
N HIS A 224 -3.19 2.78 11.70
CA HIS A 224 -1.76 2.82 12.01
C HIS A 224 -1.29 1.66 12.90
N ALA A 225 -1.88 0.49 12.71
CA ALA A 225 -1.55 -0.72 13.45
C ALA A 225 -0.27 -1.37 12.89
N ARG A 226 0.45 -2.12 13.73
CA ARG A 226 1.58 -2.97 13.29
C ARG A 226 1.15 -3.85 12.12
N PHE A 227 1.94 -3.86 11.06
CA PHE A 227 1.50 -4.33 9.77
C PHE A 227 2.17 -5.63 9.31
N CYS A 228 3.47 -5.62 9.08
CA CYS A 228 4.17 -6.69 8.33
C CYS A 228 4.44 -7.96 9.15
N ASN A 229 4.33 -7.89 10.49
CA ASN A 229 4.47 -9.03 11.40
C ASN A 229 3.13 -9.41 12.07
N LYS A 230 2.04 -9.37 11.31
CA LYS A 230 0.73 -9.88 11.72
C LYS A 230 0.19 -10.84 10.64
N PRO A 231 -0.42 -11.97 11.03
CA PRO A 231 -1.04 -12.86 10.07
C PRO A 231 -2.17 -12.15 9.32
N ASN A 232 -2.45 -12.58 8.10
CA ASN A 232 -3.57 -12.09 7.30
C ASN A 232 -4.90 -12.40 8.01
N PRO A 233 -5.96 -11.60 7.81
CA PRO A 233 -7.29 -11.88 8.36
C PRO A 233 -7.79 -13.31 8.09
N ARG A 234 -7.48 -13.86 6.91
CA ARG A 234 -7.69 -15.26 6.56
C ARG A 234 -6.49 -15.78 5.76
N THR A 235 -6.25 -17.09 5.82
CA THR A 235 -5.34 -17.73 4.87
C THR A 235 -5.83 -17.46 3.45
N LEU A 236 -4.94 -16.97 2.59
CA LEU A 236 -5.28 -16.61 1.22
C LEU A 236 -5.63 -17.86 0.41
N SER A 237 -6.76 -17.79 -0.30
CA SER A 237 -7.09 -18.76 -1.34
C SER A 237 -6.38 -18.33 -2.62
N ILE A 238 -5.49 -19.17 -3.16
CA ILE A 238 -4.62 -18.81 -4.28
C ILE A 238 -4.93 -19.73 -5.48
N PRO A 239 -5.14 -19.19 -6.70
CA PRO A 239 -5.30 -19.99 -7.91
C PRO A 239 -4.08 -20.88 -8.16
N ARG A 240 -4.30 -22.14 -8.59
CA ARG A 240 -3.22 -23.06 -8.98
C ARG A 240 -2.86 -22.93 -10.47
N LYS A 241 -2.61 -21.71 -10.93
CA LYS A 241 -2.30 -21.42 -12.34
C LYS A 241 -1.46 -20.15 -12.50
N GLY A 242 -0.78 -20.04 -13.64
CA GLY A 242 -0.08 -18.84 -14.09
C GLY A 242 0.92 -18.30 -13.07
N TYR A 243 0.87 -16.99 -12.84
CA TYR A 243 1.72 -16.26 -11.90
C TYR A 243 1.84 -16.94 -10.52
N PHE A 244 0.74 -17.45 -9.97
CA PHE A 244 0.76 -18.05 -8.64
C PHE A 244 1.43 -19.42 -8.58
N ASN A 245 1.50 -20.17 -9.69
CA ASN A 245 2.28 -21.41 -9.76
C ASN A 245 3.79 -21.12 -9.73
N LEU A 246 4.23 -20.02 -10.32
CA LEU A 246 5.64 -19.61 -10.30
C LEU A 246 6.11 -19.26 -8.88
N LEU A 247 5.21 -18.73 -8.05
CA LEU A 247 5.51 -18.39 -6.66
C LEU A 247 5.49 -19.59 -5.71
N ASP A 248 4.77 -20.65 -6.07
CA ASP A 248 4.56 -21.87 -5.28
C ASP A 248 4.33 -21.63 -3.78
N LEU A 249 3.35 -20.75 -3.47
CA LEU A 249 3.12 -20.32 -2.09
C LEU A 249 2.62 -21.49 -1.23
N ASN A 250 3.34 -21.81 -0.15
CA ASN A 250 2.89 -22.78 0.84
C ASN A 250 1.85 -22.19 1.82
N GLN A 251 1.24 -23.03 2.66
CA GLN A 251 0.15 -22.61 3.56
C GLN A 251 0.57 -21.51 4.56
N ASN A 252 1.81 -21.55 5.07
CA ASN A 252 2.34 -20.53 5.97
C ASN A 252 2.58 -19.19 5.25
N GLN A 253 2.98 -19.21 3.97
CA GLN A 253 3.17 -17.99 3.19
C GLN A 253 1.83 -17.33 2.86
N ARG A 254 0.80 -18.12 2.55
CA ARG A 254 -0.57 -17.65 2.27
C ARG A 254 -1.24 -16.97 3.46
N SER A 255 -0.83 -17.29 4.69
CA SER A 255 -1.35 -16.65 5.91
C SER A 255 -0.52 -15.45 6.38
N LYS A 256 0.57 -15.12 5.68
CA LYS A 256 1.54 -14.09 6.07
C LYS A 256 1.65 -12.95 5.06
N PHE A 257 2.48 -11.97 5.41
CA PHE A 257 2.68 -10.73 4.66
C PHE A 257 3.12 -10.95 3.20
N TYR A 258 4.01 -11.91 2.96
CA TYR A 258 4.43 -12.24 1.60
C TYR A 258 3.26 -12.66 0.68
N GLY A 259 2.31 -13.45 1.20
CA GLY A 259 1.14 -13.86 0.43
C GLY A 259 0.25 -12.68 0.00
N ILE A 260 0.08 -11.66 0.84
CA ILE A 260 -0.74 -10.50 0.47
C ILE A 260 -0.03 -9.61 -0.55
N ILE A 261 1.32 -9.54 -0.52
CA ILE A 261 2.09 -8.86 -1.58
C ILE A 261 1.80 -9.50 -2.94
N ALA A 262 1.83 -10.83 -3.02
CA ALA A 262 1.56 -11.55 -4.26
C ALA A 262 0.15 -11.27 -4.82
N VAL A 263 -0.86 -11.25 -3.94
CA VAL A 263 -2.25 -10.95 -4.34
C VAL A 263 -2.40 -9.51 -4.81
N ILE A 264 -1.87 -8.54 -4.06
CA ILE A 264 -1.94 -7.13 -4.45
C ILE A 264 -1.21 -6.90 -5.77
N TRP A 265 -0.05 -7.52 -5.97
CA TRP A 265 0.70 -7.38 -7.21
C TRP A 265 -0.08 -7.93 -8.42
N PHE A 266 -0.66 -9.12 -8.28
CA PHE A 266 -1.53 -9.69 -9.31
C PHE A 266 -2.67 -8.74 -9.67
N LEU A 267 -3.35 -8.15 -8.67
CA LEU A 267 -4.45 -7.21 -8.91
C LEU A 267 -3.95 -5.92 -9.58
N LEU A 268 -2.85 -5.34 -9.09
CA LEU A 268 -2.30 -4.12 -9.67
C LEU A 268 -1.83 -4.32 -11.10
N LYS A 269 -1.26 -5.46 -11.47
CA LYS A 269 -0.90 -5.74 -12.88
C LYS A 269 -2.10 -5.79 -13.81
N ASN A 270 -3.25 -6.25 -13.32
CA ASN A 270 -4.49 -6.22 -14.09
C ASN A 270 -5.11 -4.81 -14.18
N ILE A 271 -4.94 -3.98 -13.14
CA ILE A 271 -5.52 -2.62 -13.07
C ILE A 271 -4.65 -1.59 -13.79
N GLY A 272 -3.33 -1.67 -13.59
CA GLY A 272 -2.33 -0.73 -14.09
C GLY A 272 -1.02 -1.46 -14.37
N PRO A 273 -0.83 -2.01 -15.59
CA PRO A 273 0.31 -2.84 -15.94
C PRO A 273 1.69 -2.19 -15.75
N SER A 274 1.75 -0.86 -15.76
CA SER A 274 2.94 -0.03 -15.57
C SER A 274 3.22 0.34 -14.10
N SER A 275 2.49 -0.24 -13.15
CA SER A 275 2.70 0.05 -11.73
C SER A 275 4.09 -0.37 -11.26
N ASN A 276 4.85 0.56 -10.66
CA ASN A 276 6.14 0.27 -10.02
C ASN A 276 6.02 -0.06 -8.52
N TRP A 277 4.80 -0.38 -8.05
CA TRP A 277 4.53 -0.63 -6.63
C TRP A 277 5.41 -1.75 -6.06
N ILE A 278 5.58 -2.84 -6.80
CA ILE A 278 6.37 -3.98 -6.31
C ILE A 278 7.85 -3.62 -6.13
N CYS A 279 8.40 -2.75 -6.97
CA CYS A 279 9.79 -2.27 -6.87
C CYS A 279 9.97 -1.51 -5.55
N ARG A 280 9.08 -0.55 -5.26
CA ARG A 280 9.12 0.23 -4.02
C ARG A 280 8.96 -0.63 -2.77
N VAL A 281 8.07 -1.63 -2.82
CA VAL A 281 7.92 -2.61 -1.74
C VAL A 281 9.20 -3.42 -1.57
N ALA A 282 9.77 -3.96 -2.64
CA ALA A 282 11.02 -4.73 -2.58
C ALA A 282 12.17 -3.90 -1.97
N ASP A 283 12.33 -2.65 -2.40
CA ASP A 283 13.36 -1.73 -1.89
C ASP A 283 13.19 -1.45 -0.40
N ILE A 284 11.96 -1.31 0.09
CA ILE A 284 11.70 -1.15 1.53
C ILE A 284 12.03 -2.45 2.27
N ILE A 285 11.60 -3.61 1.75
CA ILE A 285 11.82 -4.92 2.38
C ILE A 285 13.32 -5.21 2.55
N ASP A 286 14.13 -4.87 1.56
CA ASP A 286 15.59 -5.07 1.61
C ASP A 286 16.26 -4.16 2.67
N GLN A 287 15.59 -3.10 3.12
CA GLN A 287 16.02 -2.22 4.21
C GLN A 287 15.47 -2.64 5.59
N LYS A 288 14.94 -3.87 5.73
CA LYS A 288 14.42 -4.35 7.03
C LYS A 288 15.55 -4.32 8.07
N PRO A 289 15.38 -3.64 9.22
CA PRO A 289 16.38 -3.65 10.27
C PRO A 289 16.53 -5.05 10.86
N ASP A 290 17.74 -5.41 11.27
CA ASP A 290 17.98 -6.64 11.99
C ASP A 290 17.57 -6.48 13.45
N ILE A 291 16.60 -7.29 13.90
CA ILE A 291 16.09 -7.23 15.26
C ILE A 291 15.82 -8.65 15.78
N PRO A 292 16.23 -8.97 17.02
CA PRO A 292 15.97 -10.28 17.61
C PRO A 292 14.50 -10.67 17.54
N GLY A 293 14.23 -11.90 17.11
CA GLY A 293 12.87 -12.46 17.00
C GLY A 293 12.04 -11.98 15.80
N PHE A 294 12.57 -11.13 14.89
CA PHE A 294 11.86 -10.71 13.67
C PHE A 294 12.74 -10.83 12.42
N ASN A 295 12.58 -11.95 11.72
CA ASN A 295 13.27 -12.31 10.49
C ASN A 295 12.32 -12.33 9.27
N PHE A 296 12.87 -12.43 8.07
CA PHE A 296 12.10 -12.48 6.82
C PHE A 296 11.10 -13.65 6.76
N ARG A 297 11.45 -14.80 7.34
CA ARG A 297 10.55 -15.98 7.44
C ARG A 297 9.31 -15.72 8.31
N SER A 298 9.41 -14.84 9.30
CA SER A 298 8.26 -14.41 10.11
C SER A 298 7.24 -13.63 9.28
N MET A 299 7.69 -12.89 8.27
CA MET A 299 6.86 -12.20 7.28
C MET A 299 6.40 -13.11 6.13
N GLY A 300 6.93 -14.34 6.06
CA GLY A 300 6.56 -15.34 5.07
C GLY A 300 7.44 -15.35 3.82
N PHE A 301 8.55 -14.62 3.80
CA PHE A 301 9.48 -14.70 2.67
C PHE A 301 10.24 -16.05 2.67
N PRO A 302 10.55 -16.59 1.47
CA PRO A 302 11.27 -17.86 1.34
C PRO A 302 12.78 -17.74 1.60
N GLU A 303 13.32 -16.54 1.44
CA GLU A 303 14.76 -16.19 1.54
C GLU A 303 14.95 -14.93 2.40
N ASP A 304 16.21 -14.60 2.71
CA ASP A 304 16.57 -13.46 3.57
C ASP A 304 16.61 -12.15 2.76
N GLY A 305 15.44 -11.73 2.32
CA GLY A 305 15.24 -10.53 1.50
C GLY A 305 13.97 -10.63 0.67
N PHE A 306 13.70 -9.62 -0.15
CA PHE A 306 12.64 -9.71 -1.13
C PHE A 306 13.06 -10.67 -2.27
N PRO A 307 12.21 -11.64 -2.68
CA PRO A 307 12.60 -12.63 -3.69
C PRO A 307 12.53 -12.07 -5.12
N ARG A 308 13.43 -11.14 -5.44
CA ARG A 308 13.41 -10.36 -6.70
C ARG A 308 13.39 -11.23 -7.96
N ARG A 309 14.03 -12.41 -7.93
CA ARG A 309 14.01 -13.39 -9.04
C ARG A 309 12.61 -13.89 -9.42
N LEU A 310 11.65 -13.87 -8.48
CA LEU A 310 10.26 -14.26 -8.69
C LEU A 310 9.37 -13.10 -9.17
N PHE A 311 9.92 -11.88 -9.15
CA PHE A 311 9.26 -10.63 -9.54
C PHE A 311 10.22 -9.84 -10.44
N PRO A 312 10.38 -10.23 -11.72
CA PRO A 312 11.37 -9.63 -12.61
C PRO A 312 11.31 -8.11 -12.68
N GLU A 313 10.13 -7.51 -12.48
CA GLU A 313 9.95 -6.05 -12.45
C GLU A 313 10.73 -5.35 -11.33
N THR A 314 11.14 -6.09 -10.30
CA THR A 314 11.96 -5.58 -9.19
C THR A 314 13.45 -5.65 -9.46
N ILE A 315 13.87 -6.40 -10.47
CA ILE A 315 15.23 -6.37 -10.95
C ILE A 315 15.29 -5.11 -11.82
N GLN A 316 16.24 -4.22 -11.57
CA GLN A 316 16.48 -3.13 -12.50
C GLN A 316 16.79 -3.75 -13.86
N GLU A 317 15.82 -3.77 -14.77
CA GLU A 317 16.16 -3.55 -16.17
C GLU A 317 16.79 -2.16 -16.14
N LEU A 318 18.11 -2.05 -16.34
CA LEU A 318 18.67 -0.78 -16.77
C LEU A 318 17.78 -0.34 -17.93
N PRO A 319 16.99 0.74 -17.78
CA PRO A 319 16.22 1.18 -18.91
C PRO A 319 17.28 1.50 -19.96
N ILE A 320 17.23 0.79 -21.09
CA ILE A 320 17.80 1.35 -22.30
C ILE A 320 16.92 2.56 -22.58
N VAL A 321 17.26 3.67 -21.94
CA VAL A 321 16.91 4.98 -22.43
C VAL A 321 17.54 4.98 -23.80
N LYS A 322 16.76 4.68 -24.85
CA LYS A 322 17.10 5.18 -26.17
C LYS A 322 17.07 6.69 -25.99
N LYS A 323 18.22 7.24 -25.63
CA LYS A 323 18.45 8.67 -25.63
C LYS A 323 18.02 9.09 -27.04
N PRO A 324 17.04 10.01 -27.19
CA PRO A 324 16.76 10.53 -28.52
C PRO A 324 18.11 10.93 -29.12
N LEU A 325 18.35 10.54 -30.37
CA LEU A 325 19.58 10.95 -31.06
C LEU A 325 19.73 12.46 -30.81
N PRO A 326 20.95 12.97 -30.51
CA PRO A 326 21.15 14.37 -30.13
C PRO A 326 20.44 15.37 -31.06
N GLN A 327 20.30 15.00 -32.33
CA GLN A 327 19.57 15.71 -33.36
C GLN A 327 18.06 15.82 -33.11
N ALA A 328 17.37 14.75 -32.70
CA ALA A 328 15.94 14.78 -32.38
C ALA A 328 15.63 15.59 -31.12
N GLU A 329 16.53 15.55 -30.12
CA GLU A 329 16.44 16.38 -28.92
C GLU A 329 16.68 17.87 -29.25
N PHE A 330 17.65 18.15 -30.13
CA PHE A 330 17.93 19.50 -30.63
C PHE A 330 16.77 20.05 -31.46
N GLU A 331 16.23 19.28 -32.41
CA GLU A 331 15.07 19.67 -33.25
C GLU A 331 13.84 19.98 -32.39
N THR A 332 13.59 19.16 -31.35
CA THR A 332 12.48 19.40 -30.42
C THR A 332 12.65 20.71 -29.65
N ARG A 333 13.88 21.02 -29.19
CA ARG A 333 14.17 22.27 -28.47
C ARG A 333 14.13 23.50 -29.38
N VAL A 334 14.63 23.38 -30.61
CA VAL A 334 14.55 24.45 -31.62
C VAL A 334 13.10 24.74 -31.98
N ASN A 335 12.28 23.71 -32.22
CA ASN A 335 10.86 23.89 -32.52
C ASN A 335 10.09 24.53 -31.36
N ALA A 336 10.40 24.15 -30.11
CA ALA A 336 9.82 24.78 -28.92
C ALA A 336 10.23 26.27 -28.79
N LEU A 337 11.48 26.61 -29.09
CA LEU A 337 11.97 27.99 -29.08
C LEU A 337 11.37 28.84 -30.21
N LEU A 338 11.20 28.26 -31.40
CA LEU A 338 10.56 28.93 -32.54
C LEU A 338 9.07 29.16 -32.29
N ALA A 339 8.37 28.19 -31.69
CA ALA A 339 6.99 28.34 -31.26
C ALA A 339 6.84 29.45 -30.21
N PHE A 340 7.70 29.45 -29.18
CA PHE A 340 7.74 30.50 -28.16
C PHE A 340 8.03 31.88 -28.74
N ARG A 341 8.92 31.97 -29.74
CA ARG A 341 9.24 33.23 -30.45
C ARG A 341 8.05 33.78 -31.24
N GLN A 342 7.27 32.90 -31.89
CA GLN A 342 6.08 33.31 -32.65
C GLN A 342 4.92 33.72 -31.74
N GLU A 343 4.78 33.08 -30.57
CA GLU A 343 3.68 33.32 -29.64
C GLU A 343 3.79 34.70 -28.94
N PHE A 344 4.99 35.29 -28.86
CA PHE A 344 5.25 36.54 -28.12
C PHE A 344 5.69 37.74 -28.97
N ASN A 345 5.72 37.64 -30.30
CA ASN A 345 5.99 38.75 -31.25
C ASN A 345 7.16 39.68 -30.84
N LEU A 346 8.26 39.11 -30.35
CA LEU A 346 9.41 39.80 -29.73
C LEU A 346 10.38 40.47 -30.73
N GLU A 347 9.93 40.81 -31.95
CA GLU A 347 10.83 41.33 -32.99
C GLU A 347 11.42 42.72 -32.66
N GLU A 348 10.76 43.53 -31.83
CA GLU A 348 11.25 44.88 -31.51
C GLU A 348 12.16 44.97 -30.28
N THR A 349 12.21 43.95 -29.41
CA THR A 349 12.89 44.07 -28.09
C THR A 349 14.29 43.46 -28.04
N LEU A 350 14.67 42.61 -28.99
CA LEU A 350 15.90 41.78 -28.84
C LEU A 350 17.06 42.10 -29.79
N SER A 351 16.95 43.13 -30.64
CA SER A 351 18.06 43.52 -31.53
C SER A 351 19.32 43.98 -30.76
N LYS A 352 19.18 44.53 -29.54
CA LYS A 352 20.31 44.98 -28.72
C LYS A 352 20.90 43.91 -27.81
N GLU A 353 20.11 42.92 -27.40
CA GLU A 353 20.57 41.83 -26.54
C GLU A 353 21.22 40.69 -27.35
N ALA A 354 20.79 40.48 -28.60
CA ALA A 354 21.39 39.49 -29.49
C ALA A 354 22.87 39.78 -29.80
N GLU A 355 23.25 41.05 -30.02
CA GLU A 355 24.66 41.43 -30.25
C GLU A 355 25.52 41.19 -29.00
N SER A 356 24.97 41.43 -27.80
CA SER A 356 25.67 41.17 -26.53
C SER A 356 25.86 39.68 -26.26
N VAL A 357 24.89 38.84 -26.63
CA VAL A 357 24.97 37.38 -26.46
C VAL A 357 25.90 36.75 -27.50
N GLN A 358 25.87 37.24 -28.75
CA GLN A 358 26.79 36.80 -29.81
C GLN A 358 28.25 37.09 -29.42
N SER A 359 28.53 38.28 -28.89
CA SER A 359 29.86 38.66 -28.36
C SER A 359 30.32 37.75 -27.22
N LEU A 360 29.41 37.35 -26.31
CA LEU A 360 29.76 36.46 -25.21
C LEU A 360 30.05 35.02 -25.69
N ILE A 361 29.32 34.55 -26.71
CA ILE A 361 29.53 33.23 -27.32
C ILE A 361 30.87 33.18 -28.06
N GLU A 362 31.23 34.25 -28.78
CA GLU A 362 32.53 34.34 -29.45
C GLU A 362 33.70 34.33 -28.45
N GLN A 363 33.60 35.08 -27.34
CA GLN A 363 34.61 35.06 -26.27
C GLN A 363 34.75 33.69 -25.60
N LEU A 364 33.65 32.98 -25.38
CA LEU A 364 33.66 31.64 -24.80
C LEU A 364 34.23 30.59 -25.77
N MET A 365 34.03 30.76 -27.07
CA MET A 365 34.62 29.90 -28.09
C MET A 365 36.12 30.13 -28.21
N GLU A 366 36.59 31.37 -28.15
CA GLU A 366 38.03 31.71 -28.14
C GLU A 366 38.74 31.08 -26.93
N PHE A 367 38.11 31.18 -25.75
CA PHE A 367 38.63 30.55 -24.52
C PHE A 367 38.69 29.02 -24.62
N SER A 368 37.73 28.39 -25.30
CA SER A 368 37.71 26.94 -25.53
C SER A 368 38.84 26.49 -26.45
N TYR A 369 39.16 27.26 -27.50
CA TYR A 369 40.24 26.94 -28.43
C TYR A 369 41.63 27.09 -27.78
N GLU A 370 41.83 28.09 -26.92
CA GLU A 370 43.08 28.27 -26.17
C GLU A 370 43.33 27.11 -25.18
N VAL A 371 42.28 26.61 -24.54
CA VAL A 371 42.36 25.45 -23.63
C VAL A 371 42.70 24.17 -24.40
N ASP A 372 42.11 23.95 -25.57
CA ASP A 372 42.40 22.78 -26.42
C ASP A 372 43.82 22.82 -27.02
N GLU A 373 44.36 24.01 -27.30
CA GLU A 373 45.76 24.20 -27.71
C GLU A 373 46.74 23.91 -26.56
N ALA A 374 46.41 24.33 -25.34
CA ALA A 374 47.21 24.05 -24.15
C ALA A 374 47.25 22.55 -23.80
N ILE A 375 46.12 21.85 -23.96
CA ILE A 375 46.02 20.40 -23.74
C ILE A 375 46.83 19.61 -24.79
N LYS A 376 47.00 20.11 -26.02
CA LYS A 376 47.83 19.45 -27.05
C LYS A 376 49.33 19.68 -26.90
N LYS A 377 49.76 20.66 -26.10
CA LYS A 377 51.18 20.97 -25.82
C LYS A 377 51.69 20.36 -24.51
N THR A 378 50.85 19.59 -23.80
CA THR A 378 51.20 18.79 -22.62
C THR A 378 51.09 17.31 -22.96
#